data_AF-A0A7S1TFK7-F1
#
_entry.id   AF-A0A7S1TFK7-F1
#
_cell.length_a   1.000
_cell.length_b   1.000
_cell.length_c   1.000
_cell.angle_alpha   90.00
_cell.angle_beta   90.00
_cell.angle_gamma   90.00
#
_symmetry.space_group_name_H-M   'P 1'
#
loop_
_entity.id
_entity.type
_entity.pdbx_description
1 polymer ?
#
loop_
_entity_poly.entity_id
_entity_poly.type
_entity_poly.pdbx_seq_one_letter_code
_entity_poly.pdbx_strand_id
1 'polypeptide(L)'
;MTDADVPVVTCSVVEDAWPALESVFSELLKPGSQVFLGASFVELHRKVYRVCASGSFVGVDPNDISPPEELYLKLCSLFVTHTRALAELLSKTRPCQVERSHVAWVQQRSEVLPNPTQRPVQQRKTELVFLGGLDSSDISSSKLVQIFASFWSAYLQALEGAARVFSYLDRTWVDQASLSPEDGKSIRRIPDMAIIAWSEEIFHSRGGLIGQTIALGLLKAIDVDRKLRQCVGFPDEDLQEDELVDAQTIRNVLHCIMMISDAYNGRSLSNYSSTFPGHFSAK
;
A
#
# COMPACT_ATOMS: atom_id res chain seq x y z
N MET A 1 9.56 -8.21 -60.99
CA MET A 1 10.40 -8.13 -59.78
C MET A 1 9.59 -7.39 -58.75
N THR A 2 8.89 -8.14 -57.91
CA THR A 2 8.02 -7.63 -56.85
C THR A 2 8.87 -7.54 -55.59
N ASP A 3 9.18 -6.31 -55.17
CA ASP A 3 9.66 -6.04 -53.82
C ASP A 3 8.53 -6.46 -52.87
N ALA A 4 8.79 -7.54 -52.15
CA ALA A 4 7.95 -7.94 -51.04
C ALA A 4 8.37 -7.06 -49.85
N ASP A 5 7.53 -6.08 -49.54
CA ASP A 5 7.54 -5.38 -48.24
C ASP A 5 7.42 -6.43 -47.13
N VAL A 6 8.55 -6.80 -46.54
CA VAL A 6 8.56 -7.59 -45.31
C VAL A 6 8.11 -6.64 -44.19
N PRO A 7 6.98 -6.90 -43.52
CA PRO A 7 6.60 -6.09 -42.38
C PRO A 7 7.65 -6.29 -41.29
N VAL A 8 8.43 -5.23 -41.02
CA VAL A 8 9.28 -5.17 -39.84
C VAL A 8 8.34 -5.06 -38.65
N VAL A 9 8.00 -6.20 -38.06
CA VAL A 9 7.30 -6.24 -36.77
C VAL A 9 8.30 -5.79 -35.72
N THR A 10 8.39 -4.48 -35.50
CA THR A 10 9.09 -3.91 -34.34
C THR A 10 8.20 -4.16 -33.12
N CYS A 11 8.35 -5.32 -32.46
CA CYS A 11 7.84 -5.46 -31.10
C CYS A 11 8.51 -4.40 -30.22
N SER A 12 7.72 -3.60 -29.50
CA SER A 12 8.26 -2.68 -28.51
C SER A 12 8.99 -3.51 -27.45
N VAL A 13 10.22 -3.11 -27.10
CA VAL A 13 11.04 -3.77 -26.07
C VAL A 13 10.29 -3.83 -24.73
N VAL A 14 9.37 -2.90 -24.50
CA VAL A 14 8.48 -2.87 -23.34
C VAL A 14 7.46 -4.00 -23.40
N GLU A 15 6.83 -4.24 -24.55
CA GLU A 15 5.84 -5.32 -24.73
C GLU A 15 6.45 -6.71 -24.53
N ASP A 16 7.74 -6.89 -24.86
CA ASP A 16 8.46 -8.13 -24.60
C ASP A 16 8.81 -8.33 -23.11
N ALA A 17 9.03 -7.23 -22.38
CA ALA A 17 9.44 -7.25 -20.98
C ALA A 17 8.26 -7.29 -20.02
N TRP A 18 7.18 -6.57 -20.35
CA TRP A 18 6.07 -6.24 -19.46
C TRP A 18 5.31 -7.46 -18.94
N PRO A 19 4.91 -8.47 -19.74
CA PRO A 19 4.13 -9.60 -19.23
C PRO A 19 4.81 -10.36 -18.09
N ALA A 20 6.14 -10.50 -18.14
CA ALA A 20 6.92 -11.14 -17.08
C ALA A 20 7.01 -10.26 -15.82
N LEU A 21 7.17 -8.95 -15.98
CA LEU A 21 7.19 -7.99 -14.87
C LEU A 21 5.81 -7.92 -14.21
N GLU A 22 4.76 -7.68 -15.00
CA GLU A 22 3.38 -7.58 -14.55
C GLU A 22 2.94 -8.83 -13.79
N SER A 23 3.23 -10.03 -14.32
CA SER A 23 2.87 -11.28 -13.65
C SER A 23 3.51 -11.38 -12.26
N VAL A 24 4.81 -11.13 -12.14
CA VAL A 24 5.51 -11.23 -10.85
C VAL A 24 5.04 -10.16 -9.87
N PHE A 25 4.86 -8.92 -10.32
CA PHE A 25 4.42 -7.83 -9.44
C PHE A 25 2.95 -7.94 -9.04
N SER A 26 2.08 -8.42 -9.93
CA SER A 26 0.70 -8.74 -9.59
C SER A 26 0.62 -9.82 -8.52
N GLU A 27 1.47 -10.84 -8.58
CA GLU A 27 1.55 -11.85 -7.52
C GLU A 27 2.17 -11.32 -6.22
N LEU A 28 3.19 -10.46 -6.28
CA LEU A 28 3.79 -9.85 -5.09
C LEU A 28 2.81 -8.94 -4.34
N LEU A 29 1.97 -8.21 -5.07
CA LEU A 29 1.02 -7.27 -4.49
C LEU A 29 -0.16 -7.96 -3.79
N LYS A 30 -0.42 -9.25 -4.08
CA LYS A 30 -1.50 -10.00 -3.43
C LYS A 30 -1.26 -10.13 -1.91
N PRO A 31 -2.28 -9.89 -1.07
CA PRO A 31 -2.19 -10.11 0.37
C PRO A 31 -1.76 -11.55 0.69
N GLY A 32 -0.74 -11.71 1.55
CA GLY A 32 -0.25 -13.02 2.00
C GLY A 32 0.66 -13.75 1.00
N SER A 33 1.01 -13.10 -0.11
CA SER A 33 1.97 -13.65 -1.07
C SER A 33 3.36 -13.78 -0.45
N GLN A 34 3.97 -14.97 -0.58
CA GLN A 34 5.36 -15.24 -0.18
C GLN A 34 6.27 -15.38 -1.41
N VAL A 35 6.00 -14.63 -2.49
CA VAL A 35 6.82 -14.71 -3.69
C VAL A 35 8.24 -14.23 -3.37
N PHE A 36 9.17 -15.18 -3.36
CA PHE A 36 10.59 -14.89 -3.28
C PHE A 36 11.11 -14.54 -4.67
N LEU A 37 11.58 -13.31 -4.83
CA LEU A 37 12.22 -12.86 -6.07
C LEU A 37 13.53 -13.59 -6.40
N GLY A 38 14.09 -14.41 -5.48
CA GLY A 38 15.43 -15.02 -5.56
C GLY A 38 16.01 -15.23 -6.97
N ALA A 39 15.63 -16.32 -7.65
CA ALA A 39 16.18 -16.65 -8.96
C ALA A 39 15.65 -15.76 -10.11
N SER A 40 14.43 -15.23 -9.98
CA SER A 40 13.81 -14.38 -11.00
C SER A 40 14.33 -12.94 -10.98
N PHE A 41 14.93 -12.48 -9.88
CA PHE A 41 15.37 -11.09 -9.69
C PHE A 41 16.33 -10.63 -10.78
N VAL A 42 17.37 -11.42 -11.06
CA VAL A 42 18.39 -11.08 -12.06
C VAL A 42 17.77 -11.00 -13.46
N GLU A 43 16.81 -11.88 -13.76
CA GLU A 43 16.12 -11.88 -15.04
C GLU A 43 15.21 -10.66 -15.20
N LEU A 44 14.39 -10.35 -14.19
CA LEU A 44 13.51 -9.18 -14.19
C LEU A 44 14.32 -7.88 -14.27
N HIS A 45 15.38 -7.76 -13.46
CA HIS A 45 16.27 -6.61 -13.50
C HIS A 45 16.95 -6.47 -14.89
N ARG A 46 17.34 -7.57 -15.52
CA ARG A 46 17.89 -7.56 -16.89
C ARG A 46 16.86 -7.09 -17.92
N LYS A 47 15.58 -7.46 -17.77
CA LYS A 47 14.50 -6.97 -18.63
C LYS A 47 14.33 -5.46 -18.50
N VAL A 48 14.28 -4.94 -17.26
CA VAL A 48 14.23 -3.48 -17.00
C VAL A 48 15.45 -2.78 -17.61
N TYR A 49 16.65 -3.32 -17.41
CA TYR A 49 17.88 -2.78 -18.00
C TYR A 49 17.79 -2.70 -19.52
N ARG A 50 17.30 -3.75 -20.20
CA ARG A 50 17.16 -3.76 -21.68
C ARG A 50 16.20 -2.68 -22.17
N VAL A 51 15.05 -2.52 -21.50
CA VAL A 51 14.10 -1.44 -21.81
C VAL A 51 14.80 -0.09 -21.67
N CYS A 52 15.49 0.13 -20.55
CA CYS A 52 16.19 1.39 -20.30
C CYS A 52 17.34 1.66 -21.28
N ALA A 53 18.05 0.62 -21.72
CA ALA A 53 19.14 0.73 -22.68
C ALA A 53 18.67 0.92 -24.13
N SER A 54 17.43 0.53 -24.45
CA SER A 54 16.85 0.66 -25.80
C SER A 54 16.31 2.06 -26.10
N GLY A 55 16.03 2.87 -25.08
CA GLY A 55 15.54 4.24 -25.26
C GLY A 55 16.67 5.22 -25.56
N SER A 56 16.58 5.94 -26.68
CA SER A 56 17.31 7.21 -26.83
C SER A 56 16.60 8.26 -25.96
N PHE A 57 17.35 8.96 -25.10
CA PHE A 57 16.84 10.08 -24.29
C PHE A 57 16.42 11.29 -25.14
N VAL A 58 16.66 11.25 -26.46
CA VAL A 58 16.33 12.30 -27.41
C VAL A 58 15.29 11.74 -28.37
N GLY A 59 14.02 12.05 -28.10
CA GLY A 59 12.92 11.80 -29.04
C GLY A 59 13.10 12.69 -30.28
N VAL A 60 13.01 12.08 -31.46
CA VAL A 60 12.98 12.81 -32.75
C VAL A 60 11.58 13.39 -33.00
N ASP A 61 10.55 12.83 -32.34
CA ASP A 61 9.17 13.32 -32.34
C ASP A 61 8.74 13.63 -30.88
N PRO A 62 8.20 14.83 -30.59
CA PRO A 62 7.67 15.17 -29.27
C PRO A 62 6.47 14.32 -28.82
N ASN A 63 5.86 13.52 -29.69
CA ASN A 63 4.74 12.65 -29.35
C ASN A 63 5.16 11.19 -29.04
N ASP A 64 6.41 10.82 -29.29
CA ASP A 64 6.88 9.46 -29.04
C ASP A 64 7.29 9.28 -27.58
N ILE A 65 6.52 8.45 -26.86
CA ILE A 65 6.83 8.05 -25.49
C ILE A 65 8.08 7.16 -25.52
N SER A 66 9.10 7.55 -24.75
CA SER A 66 10.31 6.75 -24.65
C SER A 66 10.03 5.38 -23.97
N PRO A 67 10.71 4.28 -24.35
CA PRO A 67 10.49 2.98 -23.70
C PRO A 67 10.59 2.97 -22.15
N PRO A 68 11.52 3.71 -21.51
CA PRO A 68 11.57 3.83 -20.05
C PRO A 68 10.34 4.54 -19.47
N GLU A 69 9.83 5.57 -20.16
CA GLU A 69 8.62 6.28 -19.76
C GLU A 69 7.39 5.39 -19.88
N GLU A 70 7.24 4.65 -20.99
CA GLU A 70 6.15 3.70 -21.18
C GLU A 70 6.15 2.64 -20.06
N LEU A 71 7.33 2.11 -19.71
CA LEU A 71 7.49 1.16 -18.61
C LEU A 71 7.09 1.78 -17.26
N TYR A 72 7.51 3.02 -17.00
CA TYR A 72 7.15 3.75 -15.79
C TYR A 72 5.63 3.94 -15.70
N LEU A 73 4.97 4.37 -16.77
CA LEU A 73 3.51 4.57 -16.83
C LEU A 73 2.73 3.27 -16.63
N LYS A 74 3.18 2.16 -17.23
CA LYS A 74 2.59 0.84 -17.00
C LYS A 74 2.69 0.42 -15.54
N LEU A 75 3.84 0.68 -14.90
CA LEU A 75 4.03 0.43 -13.47
C LEU A 75 3.13 1.32 -12.59
N CYS A 76 2.97 2.60 -12.93
CA CYS A 76 2.00 3.49 -12.27
C CYS A 76 0.58 2.88 -12.31
N SER A 77 0.15 2.47 -13.50
CA SER A 77 -1.18 1.91 -13.74
C SER A 77 -1.40 0.63 -12.92
N LEU A 78 -0.38 -0.23 -12.83
CA LEU A 78 -0.43 -1.45 -12.03
C LEU A 78 -0.66 -1.15 -10.53
N PHE A 79 0.13 -0.22 -9.96
CA PHE A 79 -0.04 0.16 -8.55
C PHE A 79 -1.42 0.76 -8.29
N VAL A 80 -1.86 1.72 -9.12
CA VAL A 80 -3.17 2.36 -9.00
C VAL A 80 -4.31 1.34 -9.11
N THR A 81 -4.24 0.43 -10.07
CA THR A 81 -5.26 -0.62 -10.25
C THR A 81 -5.33 -1.54 -9.03
N HIS A 82 -4.17 -1.93 -8.51
CA HIS A 82 -4.10 -2.79 -7.33
C HIS A 82 -4.60 -2.09 -6.06
N THR A 83 -4.14 -0.86 -5.77
CA THR A 83 -4.57 -0.11 -4.59
C THR A 83 -6.05 0.24 -4.65
N ARG A 84 -6.60 0.51 -5.83
CA ARG A 84 -8.04 0.66 -6.04
C ARG A 84 -8.82 -0.61 -5.71
N ALA A 85 -8.35 -1.78 -6.18
CA ALA A 85 -8.99 -3.05 -5.85
C ALA A 85 -8.98 -3.32 -4.33
N LEU A 86 -7.88 -2.99 -3.64
CA LEU A 86 -7.82 -3.04 -2.18
C LEU A 86 -8.79 -2.06 -1.51
N ALA A 87 -8.87 -0.82 -2.00
CA ALA A 87 -9.82 0.18 -1.50
C ALA A 87 -11.27 -0.31 -1.65
N GLU A 88 -11.59 -0.96 -2.78
CA GLU A 88 -12.90 -1.56 -2.99
C GLU A 88 -13.20 -2.69 -2.00
N LEU A 89 -12.22 -3.55 -1.71
CA LEU A 89 -12.34 -4.59 -0.69
C LEU A 89 -12.60 -4.00 0.71
N LEU A 90 -11.82 -2.98 1.10
CA LEU A 90 -12.01 -2.25 2.36
C LEU A 90 -13.32 -1.45 2.40
N SER A 91 -13.86 -1.04 1.25
CA SER A 91 -15.15 -0.36 1.20
C SER A 91 -16.35 -1.30 1.37
N LYS A 92 -16.18 -2.58 0.97
CA LYS A 92 -17.22 -3.62 1.11
C LYS A 92 -17.34 -4.07 2.56
N THR A 93 -16.28 -3.95 3.35
CA THR A 93 -16.35 -4.13 4.79
C THR A 93 -17.11 -2.97 5.41
N ARG A 94 -18.42 -3.16 5.64
CA ARG A 94 -19.28 -2.15 6.24
C ARG A 94 -18.91 -2.00 7.72
N PRO A 95 -18.62 -0.78 8.21
CA PRO A 95 -18.51 -0.55 9.64
C PRO A 95 -19.88 -0.75 10.28
N CYS A 96 -19.85 -1.30 11.50
CA CYS A 96 -21.03 -1.61 12.30
C CYS A 96 -22.00 -0.42 12.38
N GLN A 97 -23.32 -0.65 12.32
CA GLN A 97 -24.30 0.46 12.33
C GLN A 97 -24.10 1.43 13.50
N VAL A 98 -23.63 0.91 14.65
CA VAL A 98 -23.30 1.70 15.86
C VAL A 98 -22.14 2.67 15.61
N GLU A 99 -21.15 2.30 14.79
CA GLU A 99 -20.02 3.16 14.44
C GLU A 99 -20.40 4.20 13.38
N ARG A 100 -21.40 3.95 12.52
CA ARG A 100 -21.92 4.99 11.62
C ARG A 100 -22.60 6.11 12.39
N SER A 101 -23.32 5.73 13.45
CA SER A 101 -23.82 6.70 14.42
C SER A 101 -22.66 7.42 15.06
N HIS A 102 -21.57 6.74 15.44
CA HIS A 102 -20.37 7.37 16.02
C HIS A 102 -19.59 8.29 15.05
N VAL A 103 -19.48 7.98 13.76
CA VAL A 103 -18.87 8.86 12.74
C VAL A 103 -19.75 10.10 12.51
N ALA A 104 -21.06 9.88 12.36
CA ALA A 104 -22.05 10.97 12.28
C ALA A 104 -22.11 11.79 13.59
N TRP A 105 -21.88 11.16 14.74
CA TRP A 105 -21.89 11.76 16.07
C TRP A 105 -20.57 12.45 16.41
N VAL A 106 -19.41 11.96 15.95
CA VAL A 106 -18.12 12.66 16.03
C VAL A 106 -18.15 13.92 15.16
N GLN A 107 -18.89 13.89 14.04
CA GLN A 107 -19.22 15.10 13.28
C GLN A 107 -20.20 16.04 14.01
N GLN A 108 -20.91 15.57 15.04
CA GLN A 108 -22.02 16.29 15.67
C GLN A 108 -21.80 16.63 17.15
N ARG A 109 -20.79 16.09 17.83
CA ARG A 109 -20.68 16.13 19.29
C ARG A 109 -19.26 16.39 19.81
N SER A 110 -18.93 17.66 19.84
CA SER A 110 -17.92 18.26 20.71
C SER A 110 -18.36 18.34 22.20
N GLU A 111 -19.45 17.69 22.66
CA GLU A 111 -19.95 17.89 24.03
C GLU A 111 -20.54 16.62 24.71
N VAL A 112 -19.82 16.20 25.78
CA VAL A 112 -20.22 15.58 27.07
C VAL A 112 -20.97 14.23 27.11
N LEU A 113 -20.49 13.33 27.99
CA LEU A 113 -21.00 11.97 28.29
C LEU A 113 -20.96 11.68 29.82
N PRO A 114 -21.87 10.81 30.32
CA PRO A 114 -21.49 9.87 31.39
C PRO A 114 -22.05 8.42 31.26
N ASN A 115 -21.44 7.54 32.09
CA ASN A 115 -21.49 6.07 32.30
C ASN A 115 -22.77 5.58 33.08
N PRO A 116 -23.09 4.27 33.41
CA PRO A 116 -22.19 3.20 33.95
C PRO A 116 -22.62 1.65 33.92
N THR A 117 -21.71 0.76 34.40
CA THR A 117 -21.78 -0.52 35.23
C THR A 117 -22.28 -1.95 34.80
N GLN A 118 -21.32 -2.89 34.61
CA GLN A 118 -21.02 -4.30 35.07
C GLN A 118 -22.02 -5.48 35.28
N ARG A 119 -21.60 -6.72 34.86
CA ARG A 119 -21.72 -8.10 35.51
C ARG A 119 -21.00 -9.24 34.70
N PRO A 120 -20.75 -10.49 35.22
CA PRO A 120 -19.46 -11.22 35.11
C PRO A 120 -19.30 -12.40 34.10
N VAL A 121 -18.05 -12.87 34.00
CA VAL A 121 -17.27 -13.56 32.93
C VAL A 121 -17.21 -15.11 32.95
N GLN A 122 -16.97 -15.73 31.78
CA GLN A 122 -16.28 -17.04 31.57
C GLN A 122 -15.20 -16.94 30.47
N GLN A 123 -14.06 -17.63 30.64
CA GLN A 123 -12.82 -17.55 29.84
C GLN A 123 -12.75 -18.54 28.64
N ARG A 124 -12.14 -18.13 27.49
CA ARG A 124 -11.00 -18.81 26.80
C ARG A 124 -10.70 -18.38 25.32
N LYS A 125 -9.39 -18.14 25.08
CA LYS A 125 -8.45 -18.54 23.97
C LYS A 125 -8.81 -18.24 22.49
N THR A 126 -8.09 -17.29 21.88
CA THR A 126 -8.22 -16.82 20.48
C THR A 126 -7.19 -17.43 19.50
N GLU A 127 -7.64 -17.86 18.31
CA GLU A 127 -6.84 -18.32 17.16
C GLU A 127 -6.92 -17.33 15.97
N LEU A 128 -5.87 -17.27 15.14
CA LEU A 128 -5.69 -16.38 13.99
C LEU A 128 -6.51 -16.86 12.78
N VAL A 129 -7.43 -16.03 12.24
CA VAL A 129 -8.35 -16.40 11.13
C VAL A 129 -7.85 -15.89 9.78
N PHE A 130 -7.83 -16.81 8.80
CA PHE A 130 -7.48 -16.63 7.38
C PHE A 130 -8.64 -15.97 6.60
N LEU A 131 -8.37 -14.94 5.79
CA LEU A 131 -9.36 -14.09 5.10
C LEU A 131 -10.01 -14.74 3.86
N GLY A 132 -10.59 -15.93 4.02
CA GLY A 132 -11.43 -16.58 3.01
C GLY A 132 -12.88 -16.65 3.49
N GLY A 133 -13.57 -15.51 3.58
CA GLY A 133 -14.97 -15.47 4.02
C GLY A 133 -15.37 -14.20 4.77
N LEU A 134 -15.10 -13.02 4.19
CA LEU A 134 -15.72 -11.79 4.69
C LEU A 134 -17.17 -11.74 4.18
N ASP A 135 -18.04 -12.54 4.79
CA ASP A 135 -19.49 -12.32 4.72
C ASP A 135 -19.77 -10.91 5.25
N SER A 136 -20.80 -10.25 4.71
CA SER A 136 -21.09 -8.82 4.90
C SER A 136 -21.51 -8.40 6.32
N SER A 137 -21.07 -9.12 7.35
CA SER A 137 -21.23 -8.74 8.74
C SER A 137 -20.46 -7.46 9.03
N ASP A 138 -21.09 -6.63 9.84
CA ASP A 138 -20.56 -5.39 10.40
C ASP A 138 -19.18 -5.62 11.05
N ILE A 139 -18.11 -5.10 10.43
CA ILE A 139 -16.74 -5.23 10.94
C ILE A 139 -16.47 -4.09 11.93
N SER A 140 -15.85 -4.39 13.08
CA SER A 140 -15.43 -3.36 14.04
C SER A 140 -14.31 -2.49 13.47
N SER A 141 -14.25 -1.22 13.86
CA SER A 141 -13.15 -0.32 13.48
C SER A 141 -11.77 -0.87 13.86
N SER A 142 -11.63 -1.53 15.02
CA SER A 142 -10.40 -2.21 15.43
C SER A 142 -9.99 -3.33 14.47
N LYS A 143 -10.95 -4.15 14.03
CA LYS A 143 -10.67 -5.21 13.06
C LYS A 143 -10.31 -4.65 11.68
N LEU A 144 -10.95 -3.57 11.26
CA LEU A 144 -10.59 -2.86 10.03
C LEU A 144 -9.15 -2.33 10.08
N VAL A 145 -8.72 -1.77 11.21
CA VAL A 145 -7.34 -1.30 11.42
C VAL A 145 -6.33 -2.45 11.32
N GLN A 146 -6.63 -3.61 11.89
CA GLN A 146 -5.79 -4.81 11.74
C GLN A 146 -5.68 -5.28 10.29
N ILE A 147 -6.81 -5.34 9.57
CA ILE A 147 -6.84 -5.72 8.14
C ILE A 147 -6.02 -4.72 7.34
N PHE A 148 -6.24 -3.41 7.54
CA PHE A 148 -5.49 -2.36 6.87
C PHE A 148 -3.98 -2.47 7.13
N ALA A 149 -3.55 -2.65 8.38
CA ALA A 149 -2.14 -2.79 8.73
C ALA A 149 -1.50 -4.02 8.07
N SER A 150 -2.26 -5.12 7.95
CA SER A 150 -1.78 -6.33 7.26
C SER A 150 -1.57 -6.09 5.76
N PHE A 151 -2.51 -5.40 5.09
CA PHE A 151 -2.39 -5.04 3.69
C PHE A 151 -1.24 -4.06 3.46
N TRP A 152 -1.09 -3.07 4.33
CA TRP A 152 0.03 -2.12 4.24
C TRP A 152 1.38 -2.82 4.38
N SER A 153 1.51 -3.77 5.31
CA SER A 153 2.75 -4.52 5.51
C SER A 153 3.12 -5.36 4.29
N ALA A 154 2.13 -6.06 3.69
CA ALA A 154 2.33 -6.82 2.46
C ALA A 154 2.68 -5.91 1.27
N TYR A 155 2.01 -4.77 1.16
CA TYR A 155 2.27 -3.78 0.12
C TYR A 155 3.69 -3.21 0.20
N LEU A 156 4.19 -2.92 1.40
CA LEU A 156 5.57 -2.46 1.60
C LEU A 156 6.60 -3.51 1.19
N GLN A 157 6.36 -4.78 1.49
CA GLN A 157 7.25 -5.87 1.05
C GLN A 157 7.29 -5.97 -0.48
N ALA A 158 6.14 -5.88 -1.15
CA ALA A 158 6.06 -5.85 -2.60
C ALA A 158 6.80 -4.63 -3.18
N LEU A 159 6.67 -3.48 -2.52
CA LEU A 159 7.33 -2.25 -2.94
C LEU A 159 8.85 -2.32 -2.83
N GLU A 160 9.38 -2.97 -1.79
CA GLU A 160 10.82 -3.21 -1.67
C GLU A 160 11.34 -4.08 -2.83
N GLY A 161 10.58 -5.12 -3.20
CA GLY A 161 10.88 -5.94 -4.37
C GLY A 161 10.89 -5.12 -5.67
N ALA A 162 9.88 -4.27 -5.86
CA ALA A 162 9.79 -3.38 -7.02
C ALA A 162 10.96 -2.39 -7.06
N ALA A 163 11.26 -1.72 -5.95
CA ALA A 163 12.36 -0.77 -5.84
C ALA A 163 13.70 -1.40 -6.24
N ARG A 164 13.95 -2.66 -5.86
CA ARG A 164 15.18 -3.37 -6.25
C ARG A 164 15.22 -3.70 -7.74
N VAL A 165 14.14 -4.27 -8.28
CA VAL A 165 14.06 -4.69 -9.70
C VAL A 165 14.13 -3.49 -10.64
N PHE A 166 13.45 -2.41 -10.29
CA PHE A 166 13.38 -1.20 -11.10
C PHE A 166 14.42 -0.13 -10.71
N SER A 167 15.38 -0.45 -9.84
CA SER A 167 16.40 0.50 -9.39
C SER A 167 17.20 1.14 -10.53
N TYR A 168 17.40 0.42 -11.64
CA TYR A 168 18.05 0.96 -12.83
C TYR A 168 17.18 2.05 -13.49
N LEU A 169 15.88 1.80 -13.67
CA LEU A 169 14.92 2.78 -14.21
C LEU A 169 14.87 4.06 -13.36
N ASP A 170 14.84 3.91 -12.04
CA ASP A 170 14.88 5.03 -11.10
C ASP A 170 16.13 5.90 -11.31
N ARG A 171 17.30 5.28 -11.39
CA ARG A 171 18.59 5.99 -11.48
C ARG A 171 18.86 6.61 -12.85
N THR A 172 18.41 5.97 -13.92
CA THR A 172 18.77 6.40 -15.28
C THR A 172 17.74 7.29 -15.93
N TRP A 173 16.44 7.08 -15.66
CA TRP A 173 15.39 7.84 -16.31
C TRP A 173 14.62 8.73 -15.35
N VAL A 174 14.13 8.19 -14.22
CA VAL A 174 13.32 8.97 -13.26
C VAL A 174 14.12 10.15 -12.70
N ASP A 175 15.33 9.91 -12.22
CA ASP A 175 16.18 10.98 -11.66
C ASP A 175 16.45 12.08 -12.70
N GLN A 176 16.56 11.75 -13.99
CA GLN A 176 16.77 12.73 -15.06
C GLN A 176 15.47 13.46 -15.43
N ALA A 177 14.38 12.74 -15.60
CA ALA A 177 13.08 13.28 -15.99
C ALA A 177 12.47 14.15 -14.88
N SER A 178 12.76 13.84 -13.60
CA SER A 178 12.35 14.66 -12.45
C SER A 178 12.99 16.06 -12.42
N LEU A 179 14.11 16.26 -13.10
CA LEU A 179 14.81 17.56 -13.18
C LEU A 179 14.20 18.51 -14.21
N SER A 180 13.35 18.00 -15.12
CA SER A 180 12.74 18.77 -16.20
C SER A 180 11.21 18.59 -16.22
N PRO A 181 10.47 19.20 -15.28
CA PRO A 181 9.02 19.10 -15.21
C PRO A 181 8.37 19.98 -16.29
N GLU A 182 8.64 19.73 -17.57
CA GLU A 182 8.09 20.54 -18.67
C GLU A 182 6.56 20.38 -18.81
N ASP A 183 5.99 19.28 -18.31
CA ASP A 183 4.57 18.94 -18.49
C ASP A 183 3.72 19.00 -17.21
N GLY A 184 4.25 19.50 -16.09
CA GLY A 184 3.54 19.51 -14.81
C GLY A 184 3.23 18.11 -14.22
N LYS A 185 3.64 17.03 -14.89
CA LYS A 185 3.62 15.66 -14.36
C LYS A 185 4.81 15.50 -13.41
N SER A 186 4.52 15.44 -12.12
CA SER A 186 5.56 15.16 -11.10
C SER A 186 6.01 13.71 -11.22
N ILE A 187 7.10 13.47 -11.94
CA ILE A 187 7.78 12.17 -12.00
C ILE A 187 8.49 11.95 -10.65
N ARG A 188 8.32 10.76 -10.08
CA ARG A 188 8.81 10.41 -8.75
C ARG A 188 9.47 9.04 -8.80
N ARG A 189 10.32 8.76 -7.82
CA ARG A 189 10.87 7.40 -7.66
C ARG A 189 9.75 6.42 -7.41
N ILE A 190 9.97 5.18 -7.84
CA ILE A 190 8.96 4.13 -7.80
C ILE A 190 8.37 3.91 -6.39
N PRO A 191 9.17 3.90 -5.29
CA PRO A 191 8.63 3.87 -3.93
C PRO A 191 7.64 5.00 -3.63
N ASP A 192 8.03 6.24 -3.92
CA ASP A 192 7.26 7.43 -3.61
C ASP A 192 5.96 7.44 -4.43
N MET A 193 6.06 7.11 -5.72
CA MET A 193 4.94 6.98 -6.65
C MET A 193 3.92 5.94 -6.16
N ALA A 194 4.36 4.75 -5.74
CA ALA A 194 3.48 3.69 -5.26
C ALA A 194 2.79 4.06 -3.93
N ILE A 195 3.45 4.83 -3.07
CA ILE A 195 2.89 5.30 -1.79
C ILE A 195 1.87 6.40 -2.02
N ILE A 196 2.11 7.29 -2.98
CA ILE A 196 1.11 8.27 -3.41
C ILE A 196 -0.10 7.54 -4.02
N ALA A 197 0.11 6.54 -4.87
CA ALA A 197 -0.99 5.73 -5.42
C ALA A 197 -1.80 5.02 -4.31
N TRP A 198 -1.15 4.57 -3.24
CA TRP A 198 -1.82 4.06 -2.05
C TRP A 198 -2.63 5.14 -1.34
N SER A 199 -2.02 6.31 -1.10
CA SER A 199 -2.67 7.45 -0.44
C SER A 199 -3.92 7.92 -1.16
N GLU A 200 -3.83 8.14 -2.47
CA GLU A 200 -4.93 8.63 -3.30
C GLU A 200 -6.09 7.63 -3.33
N GLU A 201 -5.80 6.35 -3.55
CA GLU A 201 -6.85 5.33 -3.69
C GLU A 201 -7.45 4.90 -2.34
N ILE A 202 -6.71 4.97 -1.22
CA ILE A 202 -7.22 4.52 0.10
C ILE A 202 -7.78 5.69 0.93
N PHE A 203 -7.09 6.82 0.99
CA PHE A 203 -7.44 7.93 1.88
C PHE A 203 -8.23 9.04 1.19
N HIS A 204 -8.09 9.21 -0.13
CA HIS A 204 -8.76 10.28 -0.87
C HIS A 204 -9.91 9.79 -1.74
N SER A 205 -9.96 8.49 -2.06
CA SER A 205 -11.08 7.92 -2.81
C SER A 205 -12.40 8.02 -2.04
N ARG A 206 -13.50 8.23 -2.79
CA ARG A 206 -14.88 8.27 -2.26
C ARG A 206 -15.07 9.25 -1.09
N GLY A 207 -14.40 10.40 -1.12
CA GLY A 207 -14.49 11.43 -0.08
C GLY A 207 -13.72 11.09 1.21
N GLY A 208 -12.85 10.09 1.16
CA GLY A 208 -11.95 9.71 2.26
C GLY A 208 -12.61 8.94 3.41
N LEU A 209 -13.77 8.31 3.17
CA LEU A 209 -14.50 7.57 4.19
C LEU A 209 -13.67 6.43 4.81
N ILE A 210 -12.93 5.68 3.97
CA ILE A 210 -12.06 4.58 4.44
C ILE A 210 -10.96 5.14 5.33
N GLY A 211 -10.28 6.19 4.86
CA GLY A 211 -9.25 6.89 5.63
C GLY A 211 -9.75 7.41 6.99
N GLN A 212 -10.93 8.04 7.02
CA GLN A 212 -11.57 8.52 8.25
C GLN A 212 -11.89 7.36 9.21
N THR A 213 -12.41 6.24 8.70
CA THR A 213 -12.75 5.07 9.53
C THR A 213 -11.50 4.44 10.13
N ILE A 214 -10.42 4.30 9.35
CA ILE A 214 -9.12 3.83 9.82
C ILE A 214 -8.57 4.78 10.89
N ALA A 215 -8.63 6.10 10.66
CA ALA A 215 -8.15 7.09 11.62
C ALA A 215 -8.91 7.02 12.96
N LEU A 216 -10.24 6.89 12.92
CA LEU A 216 -11.06 6.75 14.13
C LEU A 216 -10.77 5.44 14.86
N GLY A 217 -10.66 4.32 14.14
CA GLY A 217 -10.28 3.03 14.72
C GLY A 217 -8.89 3.08 15.38
N LEU A 218 -7.93 3.76 14.75
CA LEU A 218 -6.58 3.95 15.29
C LEU A 218 -6.61 4.80 16.57
N LEU A 219 -7.36 5.89 16.60
CA LEU A 219 -7.51 6.73 17.80
C LEU A 219 -8.15 5.96 18.95
N LYS A 220 -9.17 5.13 18.66
CA LYS A 220 -9.80 4.25 19.64
C LYS A 220 -8.79 3.24 20.19
N ALA A 221 -8.02 2.58 19.32
CA ALA A 221 -6.97 1.65 19.72
C ALA A 221 -5.90 2.29 20.62
N ILE A 222 -5.47 3.52 20.31
CA ILE A 222 -4.50 4.26 21.12
C ILE A 222 -5.07 4.63 22.49
N ASP A 223 -6.32 5.06 22.58
CA ASP A 223 -6.94 5.39 23.87
C ASP A 223 -7.09 4.14 24.75
N VAL A 224 -7.45 2.99 24.16
CA VAL A 224 -7.48 1.70 24.86
C VAL A 224 -6.09 1.30 25.37
N ASP A 225 -5.05 1.35 24.53
CA ASP A 225 -3.66 1.07 24.95
C ASP A 225 -3.21 2.02 26.08
N ARG A 226 -3.57 3.30 26.02
CA ARG A 226 -3.25 4.27 27.08
C ARG A 226 -3.93 3.91 28.40
N LYS A 227 -5.22 3.57 28.38
CA LYS A 227 -5.98 3.17 29.58
C LYS A 227 -5.38 1.91 30.21
N LEU A 228 -5.08 0.90 29.38
CA LEU A 228 -4.46 -0.36 29.83
C LEU A 228 -3.10 -0.11 30.54
N ARG A 229 -2.30 0.84 30.06
CA ARG A 229 -1.03 1.20 30.71
C ARG A 229 -1.18 1.99 32.01
N GLN A 230 -2.27 2.75 32.15
CA GLN A 230 -2.54 3.57 33.33
C GLN A 230 -3.19 2.77 34.46
N CYS A 231 -3.92 1.69 34.13
CA CYS A 231 -4.48 0.74 35.10
C CYS A 231 -3.37 -0.13 35.71
N VAL A 232 -2.64 0.42 36.68
CA VAL A 232 -1.79 -0.35 37.61
C VAL A 232 -2.71 -1.08 38.61
N GLY A 233 -3.42 -2.09 38.13
CA GLY A 233 -4.44 -2.83 38.88
C GLY A 233 -5.63 -3.16 38.00
N PHE A 234 -5.75 -4.43 37.63
CA PHE A 234 -6.80 -5.11 36.86
C PHE A 234 -7.55 -4.28 35.78
N PRO A 235 -7.34 -4.57 34.48
CA PRO A 235 -8.13 -3.93 33.42
C PRO A 235 -9.62 -4.24 33.61
N ASP A 236 -10.47 -3.23 33.39
CA ASP A 236 -11.93 -3.39 33.35
C ASP A 236 -12.29 -4.57 32.44
N GLU A 237 -13.01 -5.56 32.96
CA GLU A 237 -13.47 -6.76 32.23
C GLU A 237 -14.46 -6.44 31.08
N ASP A 238 -14.83 -5.16 30.91
CA ASP A 238 -15.77 -4.68 29.89
C ASP A 238 -15.12 -4.39 28.52
N LEU A 239 -13.78 -4.49 28.38
CA LEU A 239 -13.12 -4.40 27.07
C LEU A 239 -13.37 -5.66 26.24
N GLN A 240 -14.24 -5.56 25.24
CA GLN A 240 -14.46 -6.63 24.27
C GLN A 240 -13.14 -6.95 23.55
N GLU A 241 -12.77 -8.23 23.47
CA GLU A 241 -11.52 -8.69 22.83
C GLU A 241 -11.38 -8.18 21.38
N ASP A 242 -12.50 -7.99 20.69
CA ASP A 242 -12.55 -7.46 19.32
C ASP A 242 -12.11 -5.99 19.19
N GLU A 243 -11.96 -5.27 20.30
CA GLU A 243 -11.45 -3.90 20.33
C GLU A 243 -9.93 -3.82 20.50
N LEU A 244 -9.27 -4.90 20.94
CA LEU A 244 -7.84 -4.92 21.19
C LEU A 244 -7.06 -4.94 19.88
N VAL A 245 -6.35 -3.85 19.61
CA VAL A 245 -5.37 -3.75 18.53
C VAL A 245 -3.99 -3.79 19.16
N ASP A 246 -3.15 -4.72 18.70
CA ASP A 246 -1.81 -4.86 19.24
C ASP A 246 -0.92 -3.65 18.88
N ALA A 247 0.09 -3.41 19.70
CA ALA A 247 0.98 -2.26 19.52
C ALA A 247 1.76 -2.28 18.20
N GLN A 248 2.01 -3.45 17.59
CA GLN A 248 2.67 -3.53 16.29
C GLN A 248 1.74 -3.07 15.17
N THR A 249 0.47 -3.46 15.22
CA THR A 249 -0.56 -2.96 14.30
C THR A 249 -0.66 -1.43 14.35
N ILE A 250 -0.73 -0.84 15.55
CA ILE A 250 -0.73 0.63 15.72
C ILE A 250 0.51 1.26 15.08
N ARG A 251 1.71 0.71 15.35
CA ARG A 251 2.97 1.17 14.76
C ARG A 251 2.96 1.10 13.24
N ASN A 252 2.45 0.02 12.66
CA ASN A 252 2.40 -0.17 11.20
C ASN A 252 1.49 0.88 10.53
N VAL A 253 0.34 1.20 11.13
CA VAL A 253 -0.54 2.26 10.59
C VAL A 253 0.09 3.64 10.71
N LEU A 254 0.70 3.96 11.86
CA LEU A 254 1.43 5.23 12.03
C LEU A 254 2.60 5.35 11.05
N HIS A 255 3.32 4.26 10.81
CA HIS A 255 4.39 4.18 9.81
C HIS A 255 3.86 4.47 8.40
N CYS A 256 2.68 3.94 8.03
CA CYS A 256 2.01 4.28 6.77
C CYS A 256 1.80 5.80 6.62
N ILE A 257 1.22 6.43 7.64
CA ILE A 257 0.93 7.87 7.64
C ILE A 257 2.22 8.67 7.50
N MET A 258 3.29 8.28 8.21
CA MET A 258 4.59 8.93 8.11
C MET A 258 5.19 8.82 6.70
N MET A 259 5.17 7.62 6.10
CA MET A 259 5.71 7.40 4.76
C MET A 259 4.92 8.19 3.69
N ILE A 260 3.60 8.27 3.82
CA ILE A 260 2.76 9.10 2.96
C ILE A 260 3.19 10.57 3.06
N SER A 261 3.35 11.08 4.29
CA SER A 261 3.80 12.46 4.51
C SER A 261 5.18 12.73 3.88
N ASP A 262 6.14 11.82 4.07
CA ASP A 262 7.47 11.95 3.49
C ASP A 262 7.43 11.93 1.95
N ALA A 263 6.62 11.05 1.35
CA ALA A 263 6.46 10.96 -0.11
C ALA A 263 5.88 12.26 -0.72
N TYR A 264 4.86 12.87 -0.10
CA TYR A 264 4.33 14.17 -0.57
C TYR A 264 5.34 15.30 -0.41
N ASN A 265 6.12 15.29 0.68
CA ASN A 265 7.14 16.30 0.95
C ASN A 265 8.44 16.11 0.15
N GLY A 266 8.53 15.08 -0.71
CA GLY A 266 9.73 14.78 -1.48
C GLY A 266 10.92 14.35 -0.62
N ARG A 267 10.67 13.89 0.62
CA ARG A 267 11.71 13.33 1.48
C ARG A 267 11.99 11.91 1.00
N SER A 268 13.21 11.69 0.51
CA SER A 268 13.57 10.41 -0.08
C SER A 268 13.33 9.25 0.88
N LEU A 269 12.52 8.28 0.45
CA LEU A 269 12.26 7.06 1.20
C LEU A 269 13.44 6.07 1.21
N SER A 270 14.56 6.41 0.56
CA SER A 270 15.77 5.59 0.51
C SER A 270 16.33 5.22 1.90
N ASN A 271 16.03 6.04 2.92
CA ASN A 271 16.44 5.80 4.31
C ASN A 271 15.60 4.74 5.04
N TYR A 272 14.44 4.34 4.51
CA TYR A 272 13.54 3.39 5.19
C TYR A 272 13.87 1.91 4.92
N SER A 273 14.80 1.62 3.99
CA SER A 273 15.22 0.23 3.73
C SER A 273 15.95 -0.44 4.89
N SER A 274 16.49 0.34 5.85
CA SER A 274 17.25 -0.19 6.99
C SER A 274 16.42 -0.42 8.27
N THR A 275 15.16 0.01 8.31
CA THR A 275 14.39 0.10 9.57
C THR A 275 13.31 -0.96 9.74
N PHE A 276 13.17 -1.93 8.83
CA PHE A 276 12.23 -3.03 9.01
C PHE A 276 12.80 -4.09 9.98
N PRO A 277 12.26 -4.21 11.21
CA PRO A 277 12.62 -5.30 12.10
C PRO A 277 11.74 -6.50 11.71
N GLY A 278 12.16 -7.23 10.69
CA GLY A 278 11.44 -8.40 10.18
C GLY A 278 12.41 -9.41 9.62
N HIS A 279 12.80 -10.37 10.45
CA HIS A 279 13.55 -11.60 10.16
C HIS A 279 13.76 -11.95 8.68
N PHE A 280 14.87 -11.50 8.10
CA PHE A 280 15.58 -12.27 7.08
C PHE A 280 16.97 -12.59 7.62
N SER A 281 17.00 -13.50 8.59
CA SER A 281 18.23 -14.25 8.82
C SER A 281 18.37 -15.21 7.64
N ALA A 282 19.28 -14.88 6.72
CA ALA A 282 19.74 -15.85 5.74
C ALA A 282 20.21 -17.11 6.49
N LYS A 283 19.55 -18.23 6.25
CA LYS A 283 20.09 -19.57 6.45
C LYS A 283 20.21 -20.21 5.09
#